data_AF-A0A7J4EWJ3-F1
#
_entry.id   AF-A0A7J4EWJ3-F1
#
_cell.length_a   1.000
_cell.length_b   1.000
_cell.length_c   1.000
_cell.angle_alpha   90.00
_cell.angle_beta   90.00
_cell.angle_gamma   90.00
#
_symmetry.space_group_name_H-M   'P 1'
#
loop_
_entity.id
_entity.type
_entity.pdbx_description
1 polymer ?
#
loop_
_entity_poly.entity_id
_entity_poly.type
_entity_poly.pdbx_seq_one_letter_code
_entity_poly.pdbx_strand_id
1 'polypeptide(L)' 'MIVKIWAQGSKSKSLCITFPKKFCEKLGLEKGSYVMVILEDDKMILKPLKINDQ' A
#
# COMPACT_ATOMS: atom_id res chain seq x y z
N MET A 1 -7.67 -9.04 -6.10
CA MET A 1 -7.39 -8.86 -4.66
C MET A 1 -7.23 -7.36 -4.41
N ILE A 2 -7.98 -6.81 -3.45
CA ILE A 2 -8.14 -5.36 -3.28
C ILE A 2 -7.33 -4.94 -2.04
N VAL A 3 -6.33 -4.07 -2.21
CA VAL A 3 -5.52 -3.51 -1.12
C VAL A 3 -6.04 -2.12 -0.80
N LYS A 4 -6.56 -1.90 0.42
CA LYS A 4 -7.13 -0.62 0.87
C LYS A 4 -6.07 0.19 1.63
N ILE A 5 -5.79 1.42 1.20
CA ILE A 5 -4.87 2.35 1.90
C ILE A 5 -5.73 3.47 2.51
N TRP A 6 -5.66 3.65 3.83
CA TRP A 6 -6.50 4.59 4.57
C TRP A 6 -5.76 5.90 4.81
N ALA A 7 -6.36 7.03 4.46
CA ALA A 7 -5.93 8.36 4.86
C ALA A 7 -6.97 8.94 5.82
N GLN A 8 -6.56 9.32 7.03
CA GLN A 8 -7.43 9.89 8.04
C GLN A 8 -7.58 11.41 7.79
N GLY A 9 -8.59 11.78 7.01
CA GLY A 9 -9.03 13.17 6.82
C GLY A 9 -10.47 13.35 7.28
N SER A 10 -10.87 14.58 7.60
CA SER A 10 -12.12 14.99 8.27
C SER A 10 -13.44 14.66 7.54
N LYS A 11 -13.41 13.83 6.49
CA LYS A 11 -14.57 13.30 5.77
C LYS A 11 -14.37 11.82 5.50
N SER A 12 -15.14 10.99 6.20
CA SER A 12 -15.06 9.53 6.28
C SER A 12 -15.35 8.80 4.96
N LYS A 13 -14.42 8.83 4.01
CA LYS A 13 -14.41 7.92 2.85
C LYS A 13 -13.04 7.26 2.73
N SER A 14 -13.01 5.95 2.81
CA SER A 14 -11.81 5.15 2.54
C SER A 14 -11.57 5.13 1.04
N LEU A 15 -10.41 5.59 0.63
CA LEU A 15 -9.96 5.42 -0.75
C LEU A 15 -9.18 4.10 -0.84
N CYS A 16 -9.20 3.47 -2.01
CA CYS A 16 -8.59 2.18 -2.23
C CYS A 16 -7.90 2.19 -3.58
N ILE A 17 -6.64 1.78 -3.63
CA ILE A 17 -5.87 1.64 -4.86
C ILE A 17 -5.65 0.15 -5.09
N THR A 18 -6.16 -0.37 -6.21
CA THR A 18 -6.03 -1.79 -6.53
C THR A 18 -4.82 -2.00 -7.43
N PHE A 19 -3.93 -2.91 -7.03
CA PHE A 19 -2.79 -3.31 -7.85
C PHE A 19 -3.08 -4.61 -8.62
N PRO A 20 -2.55 -4.76 -9.84
CA PRO A 20 -2.64 -6.03 -10.57
C PRO A 20 -1.95 -7.17 -9.81
N LYS A 21 -2.52 -8.39 -9.87
CA LYS A 21 -1.98 -9.56 -9.16
C LYS A 21 -0.49 -9.81 -9.47
N LYS A 22 -0.12 -9.75 -10.75
CA LYS A 22 1.27 -9.91 -11.21
C LYS A 22 2.23 -8.86 -10.64
N PHE A 23 1.73 -7.65 -10.34
CA PHE A 23 2.52 -6.60 -9.72
C PHE A 23 2.77 -6.89 -8.24
N CYS A 24 1.73 -7.33 -7.52
CA CYS A 24 1.87 -7.77 -6.13
C CYS A 24 2.84 -8.95 -6.00
N GLU A 25 2.73 -9.96 -6.88
CA GLU A 25 3.63 -11.13 -6.90
C GLU A 25 5.09 -10.72 -7.11
N LYS A 26 5.36 -9.79 -8.04
CA LYS A 26 6.72 -9.26 -8.27
C LYS A 26 7.29 -8.49 -7.08
N LEU A 27 6.44 -7.83 -6.31
CA LEU A 27 6.83 -7.06 -5.13
C LEU A 27 6.81 -7.87 -3.83
N GLY A 28 6.41 -9.15 -3.88
CA GLY A 28 6.23 -9.98 -2.69
C GLY A 28 5.14 -9.45 -1.75
N LEU A 29 4.10 -8.83 -2.30
CA LEU A 29 2.97 -8.29 -1.54
C LEU A 29 1.86 -9.32 -1.44
N GLU A 30 1.48 -9.63 -0.20
CA GLU A 30 0.46 -10.59 0.18
C GLU A 30 -0.64 -9.94 1.01
N LYS A 31 -1.65 -10.73 1.41
CA LYS A 31 -2.71 -10.23 2.27
C LYS A 31 -2.13 -9.98 3.65
N GLY A 32 -2.23 -8.74 4.13
CA GLY A 32 -1.66 -8.35 5.42
C GLY A 32 -0.23 -7.81 5.33
N SER A 33 0.37 -7.75 4.13
CA SER A 33 1.65 -7.06 3.95
C SER A 33 1.51 -5.56 4.23
N TYR A 34 2.54 -5.00 4.84
CA TYR A 34 2.66 -3.58 5.10
C TYR A 34 3.43 -2.90 3.97
N VAL A 35 3.04 -1.67 3.67
CA VAL A 35 3.71 -0.82 2.69
C VAL A 35 4.00 0.53 3.33
N MET A 36 5.21 1.04 3.11
CA MET A 36 5.56 2.41 3.46
C MET A 36 5.10 3.32 2.33
N VAL A 37 4.36 4.37 2.69
CA VAL A 37 3.91 5.41 1.77
C VAL A 37 4.81 6.61 1.94
N ILE A 38 5.54 6.97 0.89
CA ILE A 38 6.37 8.18 0.84
C ILE A 38 5.70 9.15 -0.13
N LEU A 39 5.56 10.40 0.28
CA LEU A 39 5.13 11.51 -0.58
C LEU A 39 6.39 12.30 -0.98
N GLU A 40 6.72 12.29 -2.26
CA GLU A 40 7.81 13.09 -2.84
C GLU A 40 7.25 13.91 -4.00
N ASP A 41 7.34 15.24 -3.88
CA ASP A 41 6.75 16.21 -4.81
C ASP A 41 5.26 15.87 -5.08
N ASP A 42 4.92 15.60 -6.34
CA ASP A 42 3.58 15.21 -6.80
C ASP A 42 3.40 13.68 -6.94
N LYS A 43 4.29 12.90 -6.34
CA LYS A 43 4.30 11.44 -6.47
C LYS A 43 4.10 10.76 -5.12
N MET A 44 3.27 9.71 -5.15
CA MET A 44 3.17 8.75 -4.06
C MET A 44 4.00 7.53 -4.40
N ILE A 45 5.03 7.27 -3.59
CA ILE A 45 5.91 6.10 -3.72
C ILE A 45 5.51 5.08 -2.67
N LEU A 46 5.22 3.85 -3.10
CA LEU A 46 4.88 2.73 -2.23
C LEU A 46 6.04 1.75 -2.18
N LYS A 47 6.62 1.54 -1.00
CA LYS A 47 7.72 0.58 -0.79
C LYS A 47 7.22 -0.58 0.08
N PRO A 48 7.38 -1.85 -0.32
CA PRO A 48 7.09 -3.00 0.54
C PRO A 48 7.92 -2.93 1.82
N LEU A 49 7.28 -3.12 2.97
CA LEU A 49 7.97 -3.29 4.25
C LEU A 49 8.16 -4.79 4.49
N LYS A 50 9.41 -5.25 4.47
CA LYS A 50 9.75 -6.57 5.02
C LYS A 50 9.82 -6.44 6.52
N ILE A 51 8.74 -6.79 7.19
CA ILE A 51 8.78 -7.05 8.63
C ILE A 51 9.45 -8.41 8.76
N ASN A 52 10.79 -8.43 8.82
CA ASN A 52 11.47 -9.60 9.33
C ASN A 52 11.18 -9.64 10.83
N ASP A 53 10.56 -10.74 11.27
CA ASP A 53 10.32 -11.18 12.64
C ASP A 53 11.24 -10.53 13.69
N GLN A 54 10.61 -9.86 14.67
CA GLN A 54 11.15 -9.77 16.03
C GLN A 54 10.80 -11.06 16.77
#